data_AF-A0A090TBP6-F1
#
_entry.id   AF-A0A090TBP6-F1
#
_cell.length_a   1.000
_cell.length_b   1.000
_cell.length_c   1.000
_cell.angle_alpha   90.00
_cell.angle_beta   90.00
_cell.angle_gamma   90.00
#
_symmetry.space_group_name_H-M   'P 1'
#
loop_
_entity.id
_entity.type
_entity.pdbx_description
1 polymer ?
#
loop_
_entity_poly.entity_id
_entity_poly.type
_entity_poly.pdbx_seq_one_letter_code
_entity_poly.pdbx_strand_id
1 'polypeptide(L)'
;MLNAIRKNGLTLAIFACASTGVVAVTQYLTKDQILRQERAQLQATLNEVIPHELHDNELYAACTLVSDPALGTTTAQPAYIATINNEPKALAIETIAPDGYSGAIKLIIGVDVDGTILGTRVLAHQETPGWVIKSTFESLIGS
;
A
#
# COMPACT_ATOMS: atom_id res chain seq x y z
N MET A 1 -10.79 12.95 54.47
CA MET A 1 -11.34 12.72 53.11
C MET A 1 -10.26 12.71 52.04
N LEU A 2 -9.36 13.71 51.97
CA LEU A 2 -8.29 13.80 50.95
C LEU A 2 -7.37 12.56 50.84
N ASN A 3 -7.01 11.93 51.96
CA ASN A 3 -6.16 10.73 51.96
C ASN A 3 -6.79 9.49 51.31
N ALA A 4 -8.12 9.34 51.38
CA ALA A 4 -8.83 8.23 50.73
C ALA A 4 -8.88 8.44 49.21
N ILE A 5 -9.12 9.68 48.77
CA ILE A 5 -9.09 10.07 47.36
C ILE A 5 -7.67 9.88 46.79
N ARG A 6 -6.64 10.26 47.53
CA ARG A 6 -5.23 10.09 47.10
C ARG A 6 -4.82 8.62 46.97
N LYS A 7 -5.24 7.76 47.91
CA LYS A 7 -4.97 6.31 47.84
C LYS A 7 -5.63 5.65 46.63
N ASN A 8 -6.92 5.93 46.40
CA ASN A 8 -7.65 5.34 45.29
C ASN A 8 -7.13 5.85 43.94
N GLY A 9 -6.84 7.15 43.83
CA GLY A 9 -6.23 7.73 42.63
C GLY A 9 -4.86 7.16 42.31
N LEU A 10 -4.02 6.90 43.32
CA LEU A 10 -2.73 6.26 43.12
C LEU A 10 -2.86 4.82 42.62
N THR A 11 -3.80 4.05 43.18
CA THR A 11 -4.07 2.67 42.73
C THR A 11 -4.54 2.64 41.27
N LEU A 12 -5.44 3.56 40.88
CA LEU A 12 -5.91 3.70 39.50
C LEU A 12 -4.76 4.09 38.56
N ALA A 13 -3.89 5.02 38.95
CA ALA A 13 -2.75 5.44 38.14
C ALA A 13 -1.75 4.29 37.91
N ILE A 14 -1.45 3.49 38.95
CA ILE A 14 -0.58 2.32 38.83
C ILE A 14 -1.20 1.29 37.88
N PHE A 15 -2.50 1.02 38.02
CA PHE A 15 -3.18 0.05 37.18
C PHE A 15 -3.24 0.50 35.72
N ALA A 16 -3.47 1.79 35.48
CA ALA A 16 -3.42 2.38 34.14
C ALA A 16 -2.00 2.31 33.53
N CYS A 17 -0.96 2.64 34.30
CA CYS A 17 0.41 2.51 33.81
C CYS A 17 0.78 1.05 33.51
N ALA A 18 0.33 0.11 34.34
CA ALA A 18 0.56 -1.31 34.12
C ALA A 18 -0.14 -1.81 32.85
N SER A 19 -1.42 -1.46 32.64
CA SER A 19 -2.15 -1.87 31.44
C SER A 19 -1.57 -1.25 30.17
N THR A 20 -1.27 0.05 30.16
CA THR A 20 -0.59 0.71 29.04
C THR A 20 0.79 0.12 28.79
N GLY A 21 1.55 -0.21 29.85
CA GLY A 21 2.85 -0.86 29.74
C GLY A 21 2.77 -2.22 29.04
N VAL A 22 1.80 -3.07 29.41
CA VAL A 22 1.59 -4.37 28.76
C VAL A 22 1.23 -4.20 27.28
N VAL A 23 0.35 -3.26 26.96
CA VAL A 23 -0.02 -2.97 25.56
C VAL A 23 1.19 -2.46 24.77
N ALA A 24 1.98 -1.55 25.34
CA ALA A 24 3.16 -0.98 24.69
C ALA A 24 4.23 -2.05 24.42
N VAL A 25 4.48 -2.95 25.38
CA VAL A 25 5.40 -4.07 25.19
C VAL A 25 4.89 -5.02 24.10
N THR A 26 3.58 -5.29 24.08
CA THR A 26 2.97 -6.14 23.04
C THR A 26 3.11 -5.50 21.66
N GLN A 27 2.83 -4.20 21.53
CA GLN A 27 3.03 -3.46 20.27
C GLN A 27 4.50 -3.46 19.84
N TYR A 28 5.42 -3.25 20.76
CA TYR A 28 6.85 -3.23 20.45
C TYR A 28 7.32 -4.59 19.92
N LEU A 29 6.92 -5.68 20.56
CA LEU A 29 7.25 -7.05 20.12
C LEU A 29 6.54 -7.45 18.83
N THR A 30 5.36 -6.89 18.54
CA THR A 30 4.56 -7.25 17.34
C THR A 30 4.89 -6.37 16.14
N LYS A 31 5.63 -5.27 16.32
CA LYS A 31 6.00 -4.34 15.24
C LYS A 31 6.65 -5.03 14.04
N ASP A 32 7.54 -5.99 14.29
CA ASP A 32 8.22 -6.72 13.22
C ASP A 32 7.30 -7.71 12.49
N GLN A 33 6.26 -8.22 13.15
CA GLN A 33 5.24 -9.02 12.48
C GLN A 33 4.37 -8.16 11.56
N ILE A 34 3.99 -6.97 12.02
CA ILE A 34 3.19 -6.01 11.24
C ILE A 34 3.94 -5.62 9.97
N LEU A 35 5.21 -5.21 10.08
CA LEU A 35 6.02 -4.83 8.92
C LEU A 35 6.19 -5.98 7.92
N ARG A 36 6.33 -7.22 8.39
CA ARG A 36 6.40 -8.40 7.51
C ARG A 36 5.08 -8.65 6.80
N GLN A 37 3.96 -8.51 7.50
CA GLN A 37 2.63 -8.65 6.88
C GLN A 37 2.36 -7.53 5.87
N GLU A 38 2.74 -6.28 6.16
CA GLU A 38 2.63 -5.17 5.22
C GLU A 38 3.44 -5.43 3.94
N ARG A 39 4.70 -5.88 4.08
CA ARG A 39 5.53 -6.24 2.91
C ARG A 39 4.95 -7.40 2.11
N ALA A 40 4.45 -8.43 2.79
CA ALA A 40 3.82 -9.56 2.11
C ALA A 40 2.56 -9.13 1.36
N GLN A 41 1.76 -8.23 1.94
CA GLN A 41 0.57 -7.68 1.31
C GLN A 41 0.92 -6.82 0.09
N LEU A 42 1.96 -5.98 0.20
CA LEU A 42 2.47 -5.18 -0.91
C LEU A 42 2.99 -6.06 -2.04
N GLN A 43 3.82 -7.05 -1.71
CA GLN A 43 4.35 -8.02 -2.69
C GLN A 43 3.21 -8.79 -3.38
N ALA A 44 2.21 -9.26 -2.63
CA ALA A 44 1.04 -9.92 -3.21
C ALA A 44 0.27 -9.00 -4.17
N THR A 45 0.10 -7.72 -3.79
CA THR A 45 -0.54 -6.72 -4.66
C THR A 45 0.25 -6.47 -5.93
N LEU A 46 1.59 -6.42 -5.85
CA LEU A 46 2.47 -6.23 -7.00
C LEU A 46 2.41 -7.45 -7.95
N ASN A 47 2.35 -8.66 -7.39
CA ASN A 47 2.26 -9.91 -8.17
C ASN A 47 0.90 -10.09 -8.87
N GLU A 48 -0.16 -9.38 -8.44
CA GLU A 48 -1.43 -9.33 -9.19
C GLU A 48 -1.29 -8.53 -10.50
N VAL A 49 -0.29 -7.66 -10.59
CA VAL A 49 -0.11 -6.69 -11.67
C VAL A 49 1.05 -7.07 -12.57
N ILE A 50 2.13 -7.58 -11.99
CA ILE A 50 3.28 -8.15 -12.70
C ILE A 50 3.27 -9.68 -12.44
N PRO A 51 3.06 -10.50 -13.48
CA PRO A 51 3.15 -11.95 -13.37
C PRO A 51 4.52 -12.41 -12.85
N HIS A 52 4.52 -13.47 -12.05
CA HIS A 52 5.73 -14.06 -11.47
C HIS A 52 6.76 -14.51 -12.52
N GLU A 53 6.34 -14.77 -13.75
CA GLU A 53 7.21 -15.17 -14.85
C GLU A 53 8.09 -14.02 -15.34
N LEU A 54 7.73 -12.76 -15.02
CA LEU A 54 8.42 -11.55 -15.45
C LEU A 54 9.38 -10.98 -14.39
N HIS A 55 9.58 -11.66 -13.26
CA HIS A 55 10.54 -11.21 -12.24
C HIS A 55 11.12 -12.35 -11.39
N ASP A 56 12.37 -12.21 -10.99
CA ASP A 56 13.03 -13.05 -9.98
C ASP A 56 13.38 -12.28 -8.69
N ASN A 57 13.15 -10.96 -8.68
CA ASN A 57 13.44 -10.08 -7.56
C ASN A 57 12.22 -9.83 -6.66
N GLU A 58 12.52 -9.36 -5.44
CA GLU A 58 11.52 -8.83 -4.51
C GLU A 58 11.09 -7.43 -4.96
N LEU A 59 9.94 -7.33 -5.63
CA LEU A 59 9.43 -6.09 -6.24
C LEU A 59 9.34 -4.94 -5.24
N TYR A 60 8.85 -5.19 -4.02
CA TYR A 60 8.75 -4.16 -2.98
C TYR A 60 10.10 -3.55 -2.58
N ALA A 61 11.22 -4.26 -2.79
CA ALA A 61 12.56 -3.78 -2.48
C ALA A 61 13.15 -2.91 -3.60
N ALA A 62 12.70 -3.08 -4.84
CA ALA A 62 13.16 -2.35 -6.02
C ALA A 62 12.28 -1.11 -6.28
N CYS A 63 12.07 -0.29 -5.25
CA CYS A 63 11.23 0.91 -5.32
C CYS A 63 12.05 2.16 -5.69
N THR A 64 11.57 2.91 -6.67
CA THR A 64 12.06 4.24 -7.05
C THR A 64 10.91 5.24 -7.09
N LEU A 65 11.18 6.53 -6.88
CA LEU A 65 10.17 7.57 -6.98
C LEU A 65 10.20 8.20 -8.36
N VAL A 66 9.04 8.25 -9.02
CA VAL A 66 8.85 8.83 -10.35
C VAL A 66 7.85 9.97 -10.24
N SER A 67 8.18 11.12 -10.84
CA SER A 67 7.28 12.26 -10.91
C SER A 67 7.05 12.59 -12.37
N ASP A 68 5.81 12.39 -12.82
CA ASP A 68 5.37 12.76 -14.17
C ASP A 68 3.91 13.25 -14.11
N PRO A 69 3.56 14.37 -14.77
CA PRO A 69 2.18 14.85 -14.85
C PRO A 69 1.18 13.80 -15.36
N ALA A 70 1.61 12.86 -16.21
CA ALA A 70 0.79 11.77 -16.71
C ALA A 70 0.32 10.80 -15.62
N LEU A 71 0.97 10.80 -14.44
CA LEU A 71 0.54 10.02 -13.28
C LEU A 71 -0.67 10.66 -12.56
N GLY A 72 -1.15 11.81 -13.05
CA GLY A 72 -2.30 12.56 -12.52
C GLY A 72 -2.05 13.21 -11.17
N THR A 73 -0.78 13.40 -10.81
CA THR A 73 -0.35 14.00 -9.54
C THR A 73 0.97 14.75 -9.72
N THR A 74 1.14 15.82 -8.96
CA THR A 74 2.40 16.60 -8.90
C THR A 74 3.40 16.01 -7.90
N THR A 75 2.97 15.03 -7.10
CA THR A 75 3.82 14.35 -6.12
C THR A 75 4.45 13.11 -6.72
N ALA A 76 5.73 12.87 -6.42
CA ALA A 76 6.43 11.67 -6.88
C ALA A 76 5.74 10.42 -6.33
N GLN A 77 5.43 9.48 -7.21
CA GLN A 77 4.80 8.20 -6.88
C GLN A 77 5.84 7.08 -6.91
N PRO A 78 5.67 6.03 -6.09
CA PRO A 78 6.54 4.87 -6.14
C PRO A 78 6.32 4.08 -7.43
N ALA A 79 7.43 3.59 -7.96
CA ALA A 79 7.52 2.69 -9.09
C ALA A 79 8.43 1.52 -8.71
N TYR A 80 7.98 0.30 -9.00
CA TYR A 80 8.63 -0.94 -8.61
C TYR A 80 9.15 -1.65 -9.86
N ILE A 81 10.46 -1.84 -9.95
CA ILE A 81 11.10 -2.43 -11.13
C ILE A 81 11.17 -3.94 -10.96
N ALA A 82 10.56 -4.67 -11.89
CA ALA A 82 10.69 -6.11 -12.04
C ALA A 82 11.92 -6.43 -12.90
N THR A 83 12.79 -7.29 -12.37
CA THR A 83 13.99 -7.74 -13.06
C THR A 83 14.03 -9.25 -13.18
N ILE A 84 14.64 -9.76 -14.25
CA ILE A 84 15.07 -11.15 -14.38
C ILE A 84 16.57 -11.14 -14.64
N ASN A 85 17.35 -11.90 -13.88
CA ASN A 85 18.81 -11.94 -13.99
C ASN A 85 19.44 -10.54 -13.99
N ASN A 86 18.88 -9.62 -13.19
CA ASN A 86 19.32 -8.22 -13.09
C ASN A 86 19.05 -7.37 -14.35
N GLU A 87 18.24 -7.85 -15.30
CA GLU A 87 17.72 -7.08 -16.44
C GLU A 87 16.28 -6.62 -16.15
N PRO A 88 15.93 -5.33 -16.36
CA PRO A 88 14.56 -4.87 -16.21
C PRO A 88 13.67 -5.52 -17.27
N LYS A 89 12.55 -6.08 -16.84
CA LYS A 89 11.52 -6.70 -17.71
C LYS A 89 10.17 -6.03 -17.54
N ALA A 90 9.82 -5.53 -16.37
CA ALA A 90 8.56 -4.83 -16.18
C ALA A 90 8.69 -3.73 -15.11
N LEU A 91 7.67 -2.88 -15.04
CA LEU A 91 7.59 -1.77 -14.11
C LEU A 91 6.15 -1.63 -13.60
N ALA A 92 5.97 -1.61 -12.29
CA ALA A 92 4.69 -1.30 -11.66
C ALA A 92 4.73 0.12 -11.12
N ILE A 93 3.89 1.02 -11.61
CA ILE A 93 3.87 2.44 -11.20
C ILE A 93 2.55 2.74 -10.51
N GLU A 94 2.62 3.41 -9.35
CA GLU A 94 1.42 3.98 -8.72
C GLU A 94 1.01 5.27 -9.42
N THR A 95 -0.27 5.38 -9.75
CA THR A 95 -0.86 6.55 -10.40
C THR A 95 -2.11 6.99 -9.65
N ILE A 96 -2.43 8.27 -9.77
CA ILE A 96 -3.64 8.86 -9.19
C ILE A 96 -4.46 9.40 -10.34
N ALA A 97 -5.66 8.88 -10.55
CA ALA A 97 -6.62 9.52 -11.44
C ALA A 97 -7.39 10.57 -10.62
N PRO A 98 -7.12 11.88 -10.77
CA PRO A 98 -7.77 12.92 -9.97
C PRO A 98 -9.26 13.08 -10.31
N ASP A 99 -9.64 12.77 -11.55
CA ASP A 99 -10.98 12.96 -12.11
C ASP A 99 -11.85 11.68 -12.05
N GLY A 100 -11.73 10.89 -10.98
CA GLY A 100 -12.63 9.75 -10.77
C GLY A 100 -14.05 10.20 -10.45
N TYR A 101 -15.05 9.42 -10.86
CA TYR A 101 -16.48 9.77 -10.73
C TYR A 101 -16.88 10.15 -9.29
N SER A 102 -16.31 9.46 -8.29
CA SER A 102 -16.52 9.76 -6.86
C SER A 102 -15.25 10.28 -6.14
N GLY A 103 -14.30 10.86 -6.87
CA GLY A 103 -13.04 11.40 -6.33
C GLY A 103 -11.80 10.63 -6.78
N ALA A 104 -10.64 10.99 -6.21
CA ALA A 104 -9.35 10.48 -6.66
C ALA A 104 -9.23 8.96 -6.50
N ILE A 105 -8.83 8.27 -7.57
CA ILE A 105 -8.61 6.81 -7.59
C ILE A 105 -7.12 6.55 -7.61
N LYS A 106 -6.62 5.81 -6.62
CA LYS A 106 -5.24 5.33 -6.58
C LYS A 106 -5.16 3.98 -7.24
N LEU A 107 -4.30 3.88 -8.24
CA LEU A 107 -4.12 2.72 -9.09
C LEU A 107 -2.65 2.33 -9.06
N ILE A 108 -2.38 1.06 -9.33
CA ILE A 108 -1.07 0.58 -9.70
C ILE A 108 -1.19 -0.11 -11.06
N ILE A 109 -0.29 0.25 -11.98
CA ILE A 109 -0.31 -0.23 -13.37
C ILE A 109 1.03 -0.89 -13.65
N GLY A 110 0.99 -2.13 -14.12
CA GLY A 110 2.16 -2.90 -14.56
C GLY A 110 2.33 -2.77 -16.05
N VAL A 111 3.53 -2.42 -16.48
CA VAL A 111 3.89 -2.24 -17.88
C VAL A 111 5.17 -3.01 -18.16
N ASP A 112 5.20 -3.71 -19.29
CA ASP A 112 6.39 -4.38 -19.81
C ASP A 112 7.38 -3.35 -20.40
N VAL A 113 8.63 -3.74 -20.64
CA VAL A 113 9.63 -2.91 -21.33
C VAL A 113 9.19 -2.48 -22.74
N ASP A 114 8.32 -3.25 -23.38
CA ASP A 114 7.74 -2.92 -24.68
C ASP A 114 6.57 -1.92 -24.60
N GLY A 115 6.22 -1.46 -23.40
CA GLY A 115 5.11 -0.51 -23.18
C GLY A 115 3.73 -1.18 -23.13
N THR A 116 3.66 -2.51 -23.15
CA THR A 116 2.41 -3.27 -23.04
C THR A 116 1.93 -3.31 -21.60
N ILE A 117 0.65 -3.03 -21.36
CA ILE A 117 0.05 -3.11 -20.02
C ILE A 117 -0.13 -4.59 -19.65
N LEU A 118 0.54 -5.02 -18.59
CA LEU A 118 0.47 -6.38 -18.03
C LEU A 118 -0.77 -6.57 -17.17
N GLY A 119 -1.12 -5.54 -16.39
CA GLY A 119 -2.22 -5.58 -15.46
C GLY A 119 -2.42 -4.24 -14.75
N THR A 120 -3.56 -4.13 -14.06
CA THR A 120 -3.89 -2.96 -13.25
C THR A 120 -4.59 -3.40 -11.96
N ARG A 121 -4.37 -2.66 -10.86
CA ARG A 121 -5.05 -2.90 -9.59
C ARG A 121 -5.40 -1.57 -8.92
N VAL A 122 -6.62 -1.48 -8.41
CA VAL A 122 -7.06 -0.34 -7.60
C VAL A 122 -6.54 -0.52 -6.18
N LEU A 123 -5.73 0.43 -5.70
CA LEU A 123 -5.20 0.45 -4.33
C LEU A 123 -6.18 1.12 -3.37
N ALA A 124 -6.80 2.20 -3.80
CA ALA A 124 -7.81 2.90 -3.02
C ALA A 124 -8.75 3.67 -3.95
N HIS A 125 -10.03 3.68 -3.61
CA HIS A 125 -11.01 4.55 -4.23
C HIS A 125 -11.99 5.04 -3.16
N GLN A 126 -12.59 6.21 -3.39
CA GLN A 126 -13.60 6.79 -2.49
C GLN A 126 -15.04 6.52 -2.97
N GLU A 127 -15.28 5.38 -3.63
CA GLU A 127 -16.67 5.03 -3.96
C GLU A 127 -17.30 4.19 -2.86
N THR A 128 -18.60 4.39 -2.70
CA THR A 128 -19.48 3.67 -1.78
C THR A 128 -19.23 2.16 -1.88
N PRO A 129 -19.02 1.43 -0.76
CA PRO A 129 -18.77 -0.01 -0.80
C PRO A 129 -20.01 -0.72 -1.39
N GLY A 130 -19.91 -1.24 -2.61
CA GLY A 130 -21.07 -1.94 -3.19
C GLY A 130 -20.99 -2.41 -4.64
N TRP A 131 -20.11 -1.90 -5.50
CA TRP A 131 -20.15 -2.27 -6.92
C TRP A 131 -18.78 -2.60 -7.49
N VAL A 132 -18.68 -3.80 -8.06
CA VAL A 132 -17.48 -4.44 -8.61
C VAL A 132 -16.96 -3.63 -9.80
N ILE A 133 -15.79 -3.01 -9.68
CA ILE A 133 -15.12 -2.35 -10.80
C ILE A 133 -14.17 -3.35 -11.47
N LYS A 134 -14.74 -4.22 -12.33
CA LYS A 134 -13.98 -4.94 -13.36
C LYS A 134 -14.24 -4.38 -14.77
N SER A 135 -15.31 -3.59 -14.95
CA SER A 135 -15.83 -3.24 -16.29
C SER A 135 -15.50 -1.84 -16.80
N THR A 136 -14.91 -0.94 -15.99
CA THR A 136 -14.77 0.48 -16.40
C THR A 136 -13.51 0.75 -17.22
N PHE A 137 -12.50 -0.12 -17.21
CA PHE A 137 -11.19 0.20 -17.81
C PHE A 137 -10.98 -0.29 -19.25
N GLU A 138 -11.73 -1.29 -19.73
CA GLU A 138 -11.67 -1.73 -21.14
C GLU A 138 -12.11 -0.64 -22.13
N SER A 139 -12.84 0.38 -21.67
CA SER A 139 -13.27 1.50 -22.51
C SER A 139 -12.21 2.59 -22.71
N LEU A 140 -11.12 2.62 -21.92
CA LEU A 140 -10.13 3.72 -21.97
C LEU A 140 -8.89 3.42 -22.83
N ILE A 141 -8.69 2.16 -23.22
CA ILE A 141 -7.54 1.72 -24.04
C ILE A 141 -7.98 1.34 -25.47
N GLY A 142 -9.27 1.51 -25.78
CA GLY A 142 -9.84 1.25 -27.11
C GLY A 142 -10.08 2.51 -27.91
N SER A 143 -9.04 3.09 -28.51
CA SER A 143 -9.12 3.87 -29.75
C SER A 143 -7.80 3.83 -30.51
#